data_AF-A0A538RRZ3-F1
#
_entry.id   AF-A0A538RRZ3-F1
#
_cell.length_a   1.000
_cell.length_b   1.000
_cell.length_c   1.000
_cell.angle_alpha   90.00
_cell.angle_beta   90.00
_cell.angle_gamma   90.00
#
_symmetry.space_group_name_H-M   'P 1'
#
loop_
_entity.id
_entity.type
_entity.pdbx_description
1 polymer ?
#
loop_
_entity_poly.entity_id
_entity_poly.type
_entity_poly.pdbx_seq_one_letter_code
_entity_poly.pdbx_strand_id
1 'polypeptide(L)'
;MTKTFAATVLMIALAVTAEVKAGGPPPVCMVVDKIVLEPDEKTPAKIQIWGTFIFCKDNASYGQPVSGYLYYTAEKGKEEACRKEWAKLQKLAADKHIVALGSCGRPKMDGHLRKATETPKSPNAFPSGDEVSFTNGDAYERDFPSAKELLAKTALKTLKR
;
A
#
# COMPACT_ATOMS: atom_id res chain seq x y z
N MET A 1 -6.79 71.25 -13.21
CA MET A 1 -5.61 70.42 -12.87
C MET A 1 -5.34 70.70 -11.40
N THR A 2 -5.52 69.76 -10.46
CA THR A 2 -4.75 68.52 -10.28
C THR A 2 -5.58 67.55 -9.44
N LYS A 3 -5.65 66.27 -9.83
CA LYS A 3 -6.51 65.22 -9.22
C LYS A 3 -5.83 64.65 -7.96
N THR A 4 -6.48 64.72 -6.80
CA THR A 4 -6.10 63.96 -5.60
C THR A 4 -6.69 62.55 -5.70
N PHE A 5 -5.86 61.56 -6.05
CA PHE A 5 -6.21 60.15 -5.91
C PHE A 5 -5.78 59.68 -4.53
N ALA A 6 -6.75 59.41 -3.66
CA ALA A 6 -6.50 58.73 -2.39
C ALA A 6 -6.16 57.26 -2.68
N ALA A 7 -4.92 56.86 -2.37
CA ALA A 7 -4.45 55.49 -2.54
C ALA A 7 -5.06 54.59 -1.45
N THR A 8 -6.00 53.73 -1.83
CA THR A 8 -6.48 52.64 -0.99
C THR A 8 -5.40 51.55 -0.95
N VAL A 9 -4.77 51.36 0.22
CA VAL A 9 -3.83 50.26 0.45
C VAL A 9 -4.62 48.96 0.52
N LEU A 10 -4.61 48.19 -0.56
CA LEU A 10 -5.15 46.83 -0.60
C LEU A 10 -4.09 45.88 0.00
N MET A 11 -4.26 45.51 1.28
CA MET A 11 -3.52 44.39 1.87
C MET A 11 -3.97 43.09 1.21
N ILE A 12 -3.12 42.54 0.34
CA ILE A 12 -3.27 41.17 -0.16
C ILE A 12 -2.77 40.23 0.94
N ALA A 13 -3.70 39.63 1.68
CA ALA A 13 -3.38 38.53 2.57
C ALA A 13 -3.03 37.30 1.72
N LEU A 14 -1.73 36.96 1.61
CA LEU A 14 -1.30 35.66 1.10
C LEU A 14 -1.73 34.58 2.09
N ALA A 15 -2.89 33.97 1.82
CA ALA A 15 -3.23 32.70 2.44
C ALA A 15 -2.28 31.64 1.86
N VAL A 16 -1.19 31.36 2.58
CA VAL A 16 -0.38 30.17 2.32
C VAL A 16 -1.25 28.97 2.70
N THR A 17 -1.95 28.41 1.74
CA THR A 17 -2.61 27.12 1.90
C THR A 17 -1.51 26.07 1.96
N ALA A 18 -0.95 25.84 3.15
CA ALA A 18 -0.20 24.62 3.40
C ALA A 18 -1.18 23.46 3.17
N GLU A 19 -1.08 22.80 2.02
CA GLU A 19 -1.80 21.58 1.77
C GLU A 19 -1.33 20.55 2.80
N VAL A 20 -2.07 20.42 3.91
CA VAL A 20 -1.92 19.29 4.82
C VAL A 20 -2.39 18.06 4.05
N LYS A 21 -1.47 17.47 3.29
CA LYS A 21 -1.70 16.26 2.50
C LYS A 21 -1.81 15.09 3.45
N ALA A 22 -3.04 14.65 3.71
CA ALA A 22 -3.30 13.43 4.44
C ALA A 22 -2.75 12.24 3.64
N GLY A 23 -1.78 11.52 4.22
CA GLY A 23 -1.17 10.32 3.64
C GLY A 23 0.25 10.12 4.15
N GLY A 24 0.44 9.16 5.07
CA GLY A 24 1.78 8.69 5.44
C GLY A 24 2.41 7.77 4.39
N PRO A 25 3.66 7.33 4.59
CA PRO A 25 4.30 6.33 3.72
C PRO A 25 3.48 5.03 3.68
N PRO A 26 3.43 4.31 2.53
CA PRO A 26 2.84 2.99 2.46
C PRO A 26 3.47 2.08 3.50
N PRO A 27 2.70 1.49 4.42
CA PRO A 27 3.28 0.59 5.39
C PRO A 27 3.87 -0.68 4.78
N VAL A 28 3.31 -1.16 3.66
CA VAL A 28 3.87 -2.29 2.90
C VAL A 28 3.83 -1.98 1.42
N CYS A 29 4.97 -2.20 0.78
CA CYS A 29 5.13 -2.28 -0.66
C CYS A 29 5.26 -3.75 -1.04
N MET A 30 4.49 -4.24 -2.01
CA MET A 30 4.62 -5.63 -2.47
C MET A 30 4.68 -5.76 -3.98
N VAL A 31 5.43 -6.74 -4.47
CA VAL A 31 5.31 -7.29 -5.82
C VAL A 31 4.60 -8.63 -5.69
N VAL A 32 3.43 -8.75 -6.32
CA VAL A 32 2.60 -9.95 -6.25
C VAL A 32 3.03 -10.93 -7.34
N ASP A 33 3.41 -12.13 -6.95
CA ASP A 33 3.75 -13.23 -7.86
C ASP A 33 2.51 -14.04 -8.24
N LYS A 34 1.63 -14.32 -7.26
CA LYS A 34 0.36 -15.03 -7.47
C LYS A 34 -0.63 -14.78 -6.33
N ILE A 35 -1.91 -14.95 -6.65
CA ILE A 35 -3.01 -14.99 -5.69
C ILE A 35 -3.61 -16.40 -5.69
N VAL A 36 -3.87 -16.96 -4.51
CA VAL A 36 -4.61 -18.23 -4.36
C VAL A 36 -5.88 -17.94 -3.58
N LEU A 37 -7.02 -18.35 -4.13
CA LEU A 37 -8.33 -18.22 -3.53
C LEU A 37 -8.82 -19.60 -3.08
N GLU A 38 -9.30 -19.70 -1.84
CA GLU A 38 -9.77 -20.97 -1.26
C GLU A 38 -11.22 -20.85 -0.76
N PRO A 39 -12.06 -21.90 -0.92
CA PRO A 39 -11.72 -23.17 -1.58
C PRO A 39 -11.59 -23.04 -3.11
N ASP A 40 -12.18 -22.00 -3.68
CA ASP A 40 -12.15 -21.71 -5.11
C ASP A 40 -12.37 -20.20 -5.37
N GLU A 41 -12.30 -19.80 -6.64
CA GLU A 41 -12.47 -18.41 -7.06
C GLU A 41 -13.93 -17.92 -7.06
N LYS A 42 -14.92 -18.83 -6.99
CA LYS A 42 -16.35 -18.46 -7.05
C LYS A 42 -16.86 -18.01 -5.69
N THR A 43 -16.46 -18.72 -4.64
CA THR A 43 -16.89 -18.45 -3.26
C THR A 43 -15.71 -18.44 -2.29
N PRO A 44 -14.71 -17.58 -2.50
CA PRO A 44 -13.53 -17.59 -1.66
C PRO A 44 -13.86 -17.14 -0.24
N ALA A 45 -13.36 -17.90 0.72
CA ALA A 45 -13.37 -17.61 2.15
C ALA A 45 -11.96 -17.24 2.66
N LYS A 46 -10.91 -17.63 1.94
CA LYS A 46 -9.52 -17.32 2.28
C LYS A 46 -8.73 -16.91 1.04
N ILE A 47 -7.66 -16.15 1.28
CA ILE A 47 -6.73 -15.68 0.25
C ILE A 47 -5.28 -15.93 0.70
N GLN A 48 -4.46 -16.40 -0.22
CA GLN A 48 -3.01 -16.33 -0.11
C GLN A 48 -2.46 -15.31 -1.11
N ILE A 49 -1.63 -14.40 -0.62
CA ILE A 49 -0.98 -13.36 -1.43
C ILE A 49 0.51 -13.70 -1.45
N TRP A 50 0.99 -14.24 -2.55
CA TRP A 50 2.39 -14.62 -2.72
C TRP A 50 3.16 -13.50 -3.39
N GLY A 51 4.36 -13.23 -2.92
CA GLY A 51 5.13 -12.13 -3.44
C GLY A 51 6.40 -11.82 -2.69
N THR A 52 6.97 -10.68 -3.06
CA THR A 52 8.06 -10.03 -2.33
C THR A 52 7.55 -8.78 -1.65
N PHE A 53 7.78 -8.69 -0.34
CA PHE A 53 7.24 -7.65 0.53
C PHE A 53 8.37 -6.78 1.09
N ILE A 54 8.14 -5.47 1.13
CA ILE A 54 9.05 -4.49 1.71
C ILE A 54 8.23 -3.68 2.73
N PHE A 55 8.53 -3.90 4.01
CA PHE A 55 7.83 -3.24 5.11
C PHE A 55 8.48 -1.90 5.44
N CYS A 56 7.65 -0.88 5.68
CA CYS A 56 8.07 0.37 6.29
C CYS A 56 8.49 0.11 7.74
N LYS A 57 9.66 0.62 8.14
CA LYS A 57 10.20 0.50 9.49
C LYS A 57 9.86 1.73 10.33
N ASP A 58 10.30 2.90 9.89
CA ASP A 58 10.13 4.17 10.61
C ASP A 58 9.95 5.32 9.61
N ASN A 59 8.92 6.17 9.74
CA ASN A 59 8.75 7.43 9.00
C ASN A 59 9.33 7.44 7.56
N ALA A 60 8.92 6.47 6.73
CA ALA A 60 9.32 6.27 5.33
C ALA A 60 10.67 5.61 5.05
N SER A 61 11.32 5.05 6.06
CA SER A 61 12.40 4.08 5.88
C SER A 61 11.83 2.68 5.62
N TYR A 62 12.44 1.94 4.71
CA TYR A 62 11.99 0.61 4.30
C TYR A 62 13.02 -0.46 4.65
N GLY A 63 12.51 -1.64 5.02
CA GLY A 63 13.32 -2.82 5.28
C GLY A 63 13.94 -3.44 4.02
N GLN A 64 14.57 -4.60 4.21
CA GLN A 64 14.97 -5.44 3.07
C GLN A 64 13.74 -6.14 2.49
N PRO A 65 13.71 -6.40 1.17
CA PRO A 65 12.68 -7.23 0.57
C PRO A 65 12.70 -8.65 1.14
N VAL A 66 11.53 -9.19 1.44
CA VAL A 66 11.35 -10.57 1.94
C VAL A 66 10.30 -11.26 1.09
N SER A 67 10.66 -12.40 0.51
CA SER A 67 9.74 -13.22 -0.29
C SER A 67 9.00 -14.23 0.58
N GLY A 68 7.74 -14.46 0.27
CA GLY A 68 6.88 -15.36 1.03
C GLY A 68 5.42 -15.21 0.62
N TYR A 69 4.53 -15.47 1.56
CA TYR A 69 3.11 -15.24 1.35
C TYR A 69 2.39 -14.78 2.63
N LEU A 70 1.37 -13.95 2.42
CA LEU A 70 0.39 -13.62 3.46
C LEU A 70 -0.81 -14.53 3.30
N TYR A 71 -1.42 -14.95 4.42
CA TYR A 71 -2.57 -15.84 4.42
C TYR A 71 -3.68 -15.30 5.31
N TYR A 72 -4.82 -15.04 4.69
CA TYR A 72 -5.95 -14.40 5.35
C TYR A 72 -7.26 -15.18 5.16
N THR A 73 -8.16 -15.02 6.11
CA THR A 73 -9.56 -15.41 6.04
C THR A 73 -10.41 -14.14 5.97
N ALA A 74 -11.54 -14.21 5.28
CA ALA A 74 -12.51 -13.13 5.31
C ALA A 74 -12.93 -12.82 6.75
N GLU A 75 -13.03 -11.53 7.08
CA GLU A 75 -13.56 -11.09 8.37
C GLU A 75 -15.05 -11.43 8.45
N LYS A 76 -15.46 -12.04 9.57
CA LYS A 76 -16.85 -12.47 9.78
C LYS A 76 -17.79 -11.27 9.71
N GLY A 77 -18.82 -11.36 8.86
CA GLY A 77 -19.79 -10.29 8.63
C GLY A 77 -19.34 -9.22 7.61
N LYS A 78 -18.15 -9.36 7.01
CA LYS A 78 -17.63 -8.46 5.97
C LYS A 78 -17.10 -9.22 4.75
N GLU A 79 -17.61 -10.42 4.53
CA GLU A 79 -17.10 -11.34 3.52
C GLU A 79 -17.23 -10.76 2.10
N GLU A 80 -18.34 -10.07 1.81
CA GLU A 80 -18.53 -9.42 0.51
C GLU A 80 -17.51 -8.30 0.26
N ALA A 81 -17.23 -7.49 1.29
CA ALA A 81 -16.21 -6.44 1.21
C ALA A 81 -14.81 -7.04 0.98
N CYS A 82 -14.46 -8.10 1.71
CA CYS A 82 -13.21 -8.83 1.51
C CYS A 82 -13.08 -9.35 0.07
N ARG A 83 -14.14 -9.99 -0.46
CA ARG A 83 -14.15 -10.50 -1.85
C ARG A 83 -13.99 -9.40 -2.89
N LYS A 84 -14.59 -8.21 -2.68
CA LYS A 84 -14.39 -7.05 -3.55
C LYS A 84 -12.92 -6.59 -3.55
N GLU A 85 -12.28 -6.54 -2.38
CA GLU A 85 -10.87 -6.20 -2.27
C GLU A 85 -9.95 -7.26 -2.91
N TRP A 86 -10.26 -8.55 -2.75
CA TRP A 86 -9.49 -9.63 -3.39
C TRP A 86 -9.60 -9.60 -4.92
N ALA A 87 -10.78 -9.28 -5.46
CA ALA A 87 -10.98 -9.12 -6.89
C ALA A 87 -10.20 -7.92 -7.45
N LYS A 88 -10.13 -6.80 -6.71
CA LYS A 88 -9.26 -5.67 -7.06
C LYS A 88 -7.78 -6.08 -7.07
N LEU A 89 -7.36 -6.83 -6.05
CA LEU A 89 -5.99 -7.33 -5.95
C LEU A 89 -5.62 -8.27 -7.10
N GLN A 90 -6.51 -9.19 -7.50
CA GLN A 90 -6.28 -10.07 -8.66
C GLN A 90 -6.07 -9.26 -9.96
N LYS A 91 -6.86 -8.20 -10.18
CA LYS A 91 -6.69 -7.32 -11.33
C LYS A 91 -5.34 -6.60 -11.31
N LEU A 92 -4.97 -6.02 -10.18
CA LEU A 92 -3.69 -5.32 -10.02
C LEU A 92 -2.49 -6.27 -10.19
N ALA A 93 -2.59 -7.50 -9.68
CA ALA A 93 -1.55 -8.52 -9.81
C ALA A 93 -1.35 -8.97 -11.27
N ALA A 94 -2.42 -9.03 -12.07
CA ALA A 94 -2.33 -9.36 -13.49
C ALA A 94 -1.48 -8.35 -14.27
N ASP A 95 -1.52 -7.08 -13.87
CA ASP A 95 -0.74 -6.03 -14.49
C ASP A 95 0.72 -5.98 -14.00
N LYS A 96 1.15 -6.94 -13.14
CA LYS A 96 2.47 -6.99 -12.48
C LYS A 96 2.82 -5.75 -11.66
N HIS A 97 1.82 -4.95 -11.32
CA HIS A 97 2.03 -3.71 -10.60
C HIS A 97 2.04 -3.94 -9.10
N ILE A 98 2.92 -3.15 -8.50
CA ILE A 98 3.15 -3.09 -7.08
C ILE A 98 1.85 -2.70 -6.38
N VAL A 99 1.60 -3.29 -5.23
CA VAL A 99 0.42 -2.98 -4.45
C VAL A 99 0.86 -2.30 -3.15
N ALA A 100 0.56 -1.00 -3.04
CA ALA A 100 0.69 -0.28 -1.78
C ALA A 100 -0.53 -0.60 -0.92
N LEU A 101 -0.26 -0.98 0.32
CA LEU A 101 -1.26 -1.33 1.32
C LEU A 101 -1.36 -0.23 2.37
N GLY A 102 -2.55 0.30 2.63
CA GLY A 102 -2.91 0.87 3.93
C GLY A 102 -3.20 2.38 3.99
N SER A 103 -3.86 2.77 5.08
CA SER A 103 -4.18 4.14 5.48
C SER A 103 -3.22 4.60 6.59
N CYS A 104 -2.77 5.86 6.51
CA CYS A 104 -1.97 6.63 7.47
C CYS A 104 -1.57 5.91 8.78
N GLY A 105 -0.30 5.50 8.88
CA GLY A 105 0.33 5.16 10.17
C GLY A 105 -0.15 3.88 10.84
N ARG A 106 -0.99 3.07 10.18
CA ARG A 106 -1.34 1.74 10.68
C ARG A 106 -1.38 0.72 9.55
N PRO A 107 -0.39 -0.16 9.44
CA PRO A 107 -0.68 -1.54 9.11
C PRO A 107 -0.99 -2.30 10.40
N LYS A 108 -2.22 -2.77 10.58
CA LYS A 108 -2.44 -4.07 11.25
C LYS A 108 -2.19 -5.21 10.24
N MET A 109 -1.10 -5.09 9.49
CA MET A 109 -0.51 -6.22 8.80
C MET A 109 0.70 -6.66 9.62
N ASP A 110 0.45 -6.99 10.89
CA ASP A 110 1.16 -8.04 11.61
C ASP A 110 0.74 -9.41 11.06
N GLY A 111 0.63 -9.50 9.74
CA GLY A 111 0.27 -10.71 9.06
C GLY A 111 1.53 -11.53 8.93
N HIS A 112 1.87 -12.32 9.95
CA HIS A 112 2.94 -13.34 9.93
C HIS A 112 3.31 -13.73 8.49
N LEU A 113 4.39 -13.13 7.97
CA LEU A 113 4.84 -13.38 6.60
C LEU A 113 5.39 -14.80 6.60
N ARG A 114 4.67 -15.69 5.91
CA ARG A 114 5.02 -17.09 5.86
C ARG A 114 6.08 -17.30 4.79
N LYS A 115 7.11 -18.08 5.10
CA LYS A 115 8.06 -18.56 4.09
C LYS A 115 7.34 -19.45 3.09
N ALA A 116 7.85 -19.53 1.86
CA ALA A 116 7.26 -20.35 0.81
C ALA A 116 7.10 -21.85 1.18
N THR A 117 7.92 -22.36 2.11
CA THR A 117 7.87 -23.75 2.58
C THR A 117 6.93 -23.98 3.76
N GLU A 118 6.36 -22.92 4.35
CA GLU A 118 5.40 -23.06 5.44
C GLU A 118 4.06 -23.56 4.89
N THR A 119 3.43 -24.49 5.61
CA THR A 119 2.09 -24.96 5.24
C THR A 119 1.05 -23.90 5.60
N PRO A 120 0.09 -23.56 4.70
CA PRO A 120 -0.98 -22.62 4.99
C PRO A 120 -1.89 -23.12 6.12
N LYS A 121 -1.64 -22.65 7.34
CA LYS A 121 -2.48 -22.89 8.53
C LYS A 121 -2.69 -21.59 9.31
N SER A 122 -3.77 -21.58 10.11
CA SER A 122 -4.14 -20.47 11.00
C SER A 122 -4.13 -19.11 10.28
N PRO A 123 -5.03 -18.87 9.31
CA PRO A 123 -5.08 -17.61 8.58
C PRO A 123 -5.39 -16.44 9.51
N ASN A 124 -4.87 -15.26 9.20
CA ASN A 124 -5.20 -14.03 9.91
C ASN A 124 -6.52 -13.45 9.39
N ALA A 125 -7.22 -12.64 10.18
CA ALA A 125 -8.36 -11.90 9.66
C ALA A 125 -7.89 -10.89 8.59
N PHE A 126 -8.58 -10.84 7.46
CA PHE A 126 -8.27 -9.87 6.41
C PHE A 126 -8.64 -8.45 6.89
N PRO A 127 -7.72 -7.48 6.81
CA PRO A 127 -8.07 -6.08 7.11
C PRO A 127 -9.08 -5.61 6.05
N SER A 128 -10.24 -5.11 6.46
CA SER A 128 -11.33 -4.79 5.53
C SER A 128 -11.78 -3.33 5.67
N GLY A 129 -12.35 -2.77 4.60
CA GLY A 129 -12.81 -1.39 4.56
C GLY A 129 -11.66 -0.39 4.51
N ASP A 130 -11.75 0.71 5.27
CA ASP A 130 -10.78 1.82 5.26
C ASP A 130 -9.37 1.43 5.78
N GLU A 131 -9.22 0.22 6.32
CA GLU A 131 -7.96 -0.31 6.83
C GLU A 131 -7.04 -0.86 5.72
N VAL A 132 -7.60 -1.18 4.54
CA VAL A 132 -6.85 -1.73 3.41
C VAL A 132 -7.23 -1.03 2.10
N SER A 133 -6.23 -0.57 1.38
CA SER A 133 -6.37 -0.11 0.01
C SER A 133 -5.28 -0.77 -0.81
N PHE A 134 -5.58 -1.04 -2.07
CA PHE A 134 -4.64 -1.59 -3.03
C PHE A 134 -4.58 -0.62 -4.21
N THR A 135 -3.40 -0.07 -4.46
CA THR A 135 -3.16 0.83 -5.60
C THR A 135 -1.90 0.43 -6.35
N ASN A 136 -1.85 0.79 -7.63
CA ASN A 136 -0.65 0.65 -8.44
C ASN A 136 0.50 1.46 -7.81
N GLY A 137 1.62 0.82 -7.53
CA GLY A 137 2.78 1.44 -6.91
C GLY A 137 3.49 2.46 -7.79
N ASP A 138 3.27 2.46 -9.11
CA ASP A 138 3.72 3.53 -10.01
C ASP A 138 2.81 4.76 -9.92
N ALA A 139 1.56 4.61 -9.46
CA ALA A 139 0.66 5.73 -9.18
C ALA A 139 0.87 6.32 -7.77
N TYR A 140 1.71 5.69 -6.95
CA TYR A 140 2.08 6.18 -5.62
C TYR A 140 3.27 7.16 -5.71
N GLU A 141 3.16 8.19 -6.55
CA GLU A 141 4.21 9.20 -6.78
C GLU A 141 4.23 10.35 -5.74
N ARG A 142 3.43 10.25 -4.68
CA ARG A 142 3.36 11.31 -3.66
C ARG A 142 4.42 11.07 -2.60
N ASP A 143 5.61 11.65 -2.79
CA ASP A 143 6.66 11.84 -1.78
C ASP A 143 7.40 10.59 -1.24
N PHE A 144 7.06 9.38 -1.70
CA PHE A 144 7.66 8.13 -1.23
C PHE A 144 8.17 7.25 -2.38
N PRO A 145 9.26 6.49 -2.18
CA PRO A 145 9.81 5.66 -3.25
C PRO A 145 8.82 4.55 -3.64
N SER A 146 8.63 4.37 -4.94
CA SER A 146 7.91 3.23 -5.50
C SER A 146 8.58 1.91 -5.10
N ALA A 147 7.84 0.80 -5.05
CA ALA A 147 8.50 -0.47 -4.74
C ALA A 147 9.50 -0.88 -5.83
N LYS A 148 9.35 -0.38 -7.07
CA LYS A 148 10.33 -0.57 -8.15
C LYS A 148 11.65 0.08 -7.78
N GLU A 149 11.62 1.31 -7.26
CA GLU A 149 12.82 1.99 -6.76
C GLU A 149 13.40 1.31 -5.52
N LEU A 150 12.56 0.81 -4.60
CA LEU A 150 13.03 0.07 -3.43
C LEU A 150 13.72 -1.25 -3.82
N LEU A 151 13.18 -1.96 -4.81
CA LEU A 151 13.79 -3.17 -5.35
C LEU A 151 15.08 -2.87 -6.10
N ALA A 152 15.10 -1.84 -6.96
CA ALA A 152 16.31 -1.42 -7.67
C ALA A 152 17.42 -0.97 -6.71
N LYS A 153 17.09 -0.20 -5.68
CA LYS A 153 18.05 0.21 -4.62
C LYS A 153 18.63 -0.99 -3.89
N THR A 154 17.80 -1.99 -3.58
CA THR A 154 18.26 -3.24 -2.98
C THR A 154 19.22 -3.99 -3.91
N ALA A 155 18.86 -4.17 -5.18
CA ALA A 155 19.68 -4.88 -6.17
C ALA A 155 21.05 -4.20 -6.38
N LEU A 156 21.08 -2.87 -6.48
CA LEU A 156 22.31 -2.09 -6.60
C LEU A 156 23.21 -2.21 -5.37
N LYS A 157 22.63 -2.35 -4.17
CA LYS A 157 23.39 -2.52 -2.93
C LYS A 157 24.02 -3.91 -2.83
N THR A 158 23.37 -4.94 -3.38
CA THR A 158 23.89 -6.32 -3.44
C THR A 158 25.02 -6.46 -4.44
N LEU A 159 24.98 -5.76 -5.58
CA LEU A 159 26.03 -5.80 -6.61
C LEU A 159 27.32 -5.04 -6.26
N LYS A 160 27.29 -4.16 -5.25
CA LYS A 160 28.44 -3.36 -4.79
C LYS A 160 29.19 -3.98 -3.59
N ARG A 161 28.88 -5.23 -3.24
CA ARG A 161 29.57 -6.02 -2.20
C ARG A 161 30.30 -7.17 -2.85
#